data_AF-A0A1S2FZ07-F1
#
_entry.id   AF-A0A1S2FZ07-F1
#
_cell.length_a   1.000
_cell.length_b   1.000
_cell.length_c   1.000
_cell.angle_alpha   90.00
_cell.angle_beta   90.00
_cell.angle_gamma   90.00
#
_symmetry.space_group_name_H-M   'P 1'
#
loop_
_entity.id
_entity.type
_entity.pdbx_description
1 polymer ?
#
loop_
_entity_poly.entity_id
_entity_poly.type
_entity_poly.pdbx_seq_one_letter_code
_entity_poly.pdbx_strand_id
1 'polypeptide(L)'
;MQEIENDLNKDLKDIEKDINFHRIIIFLILIAVVFFYLIMKEVKITDEAQHWGTVGDFFGGILNPIFALFAFYWLTYSVRLQTKELAETRNELKKAASAQEESARHQKAIAELENENVITQKELLDLQKKTLLSQQISNQDQQQQIEIQNFESLFFELIKTKNEAINMIRMSEKFEGKEEYFDGMNVFIIKVKDLKNSELNWHGYYENYLIDLFSSYIGICNQIMILILDNKKRMSNSRSYEDIFKATLSTVELEIIFYSGFYNSKLKRNVEETSLLEALSPNLGFKENNKKYLTKNAFFYKREAFGFNSEWLEYFDIFDKCDFIYSDFENILSDKHKFNNIFNIYGFDDEIAKIDDINSLRDLVNERVLEYENKLKMYDEMDSEKFELKNLQGEYNFYINQLNTLKSIKITRELFFVLKYKINDLSLKKFCSNA
;
A
#
# COMPACT_ATOMS: atom_id res chain seq x y z
N MET A 1 -72.45 -27.12 -10.35
CA MET A 1 -73.08 -27.50 -9.06
C MET A 1 -74.51 -26.99 -8.96
N GLN A 2 -74.77 -25.68 -9.10
CA GLN A 2 -76.13 -25.14 -8.97
C GLN A 2 -77.18 -25.73 -9.95
N GLU A 3 -76.83 -26.00 -11.22
CA GLU A 3 -77.78 -26.64 -12.17
C GLU A 3 -78.12 -28.10 -11.81
N ILE A 4 -77.14 -28.88 -11.36
CA ILE A 4 -77.35 -30.29 -10.98
C ILE A 4 -78.18 -30.37 -9.70
N GLU A 5 -77.89 -29.50 -8.74
CA GLU A 5 -78.65 -29.38 -7.50
C GLU A 5 -80.10 -28.95 -7.78
N ASN A 6 -80.32 -28.09 -8.77
CA ASN A 6 -81.65 -27.69 -9.21
C ASN A 6 -82.41 -28.83 -9.91
N ASP A 7 -81.74 -29.63 -10.74
CA ASP A 7 -82.35 -30.78 -11.41
C ASP A 7 -82.65 -31.93 -10.45
N LEU A 8 -81.78 -32.18 -9.46
CA LEU A 8 -82.04 -33.17 -8.42
C LEU A 8 -83.21 -32.76 -7.53
N ASN A 9 -83.26 -31.49 -7.14
CA ASN A 9 -84.38 -30.94 -6.39
C ASN A 9 -85.69 -30.96 -7.18
N LYS A 10 -85.62 -30.92 -8.52
CA LYS A 10 -86.78 -31.05 -9.39
C LYS A 10 -87.26 -32.49 -9.46
N ASP A 11 -86.36 -33.44 -9.69
CA ASP A 11 -86.68 -34.87 -9.70
C ASP A 11 -87.26 -35.33 -8.36
N LEU A 12 -86.70 -34.87 -7.22
CA LEU A 12 -87.24 -35.17 -5.90
C LEU A 12 -88.65 -34.61 -5.69
N LYS A 13 -88.95 -33.41 -6.20
CA LYS A 13 -90.30 -32.83 -6.16
C LYS A 13 -91.30 -33.60 -7.03
N ASP A 14 -90.86 -34.05 -8.21
CA ASP A 14 -91.70 -34.86 -9.11
C ASP A 14 -91.99 -36.24 -8.48
N ILE A 15 -91.02 -36.83 -7.77
CA ILE A 15 -91.21 -38.04 -6.95
C ILE A 15 -92.27 -37.82 -5.88
N GLU A 16 -92.14 -36.76 -5.07
CA GLU A 16 -93.10 -36.46 -4.00
C GLU A 16 -94.52 -36.28 -4.55
N LYS A 17 -94.65 -35.63 -5.71
CA LYS A 17 -95.94 -35.45 -6.39
C LYS A 17 -96.53 -36.78 -6.83
N ASP A 18 -95.72 -37.66 -7.43
CA ASP A 18 -96.15 -39.01 -7.81
C ASP A 18 -96.53 -39.85 -6.59
N ILE A 19 -95.74 -39.82 -5.51
CA ILE A 19 -96.07 -40.49 -4.24
C ILE A 19 -97.44 -40.02 -3.74
N ASN A 20 -97.66 -38.72 -3.68
CA ASN A 20 -98.91 -38.15 -3.18
C ASN A 20 -100.10 -38.50 -4.06
N PHE A 21 -99.94 -38.49 -5.38
CA PHE A 21 -100.97 -38.92 -6.33
C PHE A 21 -101.35 -40.39 -6.13
N HIS A 22 -100.36 -41.28 -6.06
CA HIS A 22 -100.59 -42.71 -5.82
C HIS A 22 -101.23 -42.96 -4.44
N ARG A 23 -100.84 -42.22 -3.40
CA ARG A 23 -101.48 -42.27 -2.07
C ARG A 23 -102.95 -41.87 -2.12
N ILE A 24 -103.29 -40.83 -2.87
CA ILE A 24 -104.69 -40.40 -3.07
C ILE A 24 -105.48 -41.49 -3.80
N ILE A 25 -104.92 -42.10 -4.84
CA ILE A 25 -105.57 -43.22 -5.55
C ILE A 25 -105.84 -44.39 -4.61
N ILE A 26 -104.84 -44.81 -3.83
CA ILE A 26 -104.99 -45.91 -2.86
C ILE A 26 -106.08 -45.56 -1.82
N PHE A 27 -106.11 -44.31 -1.34
CA PHE A 27 -107.12 -43.84 -0.40
C PHE A 27 -108.54 -43.82 -1.00
N LEU A 28 -108.69 -43.38 -2.25
CA LEU A 28 -109.97 -43.42 -2.96
C LEU A 28 -110.45 -44.84 -3.21
N ILE A 29 -109.54 -45.76 -3.54
CA ILE A 29 -109.86 -47.19 -3.68
C ILE A 29 -110.35 -47.76 -2.34
N LEU A 30 -109.68 -47.44 -1.23
CA LEU A 30 -110.13 -47.86 0.11
C LEU A 30 -111.50 -47.28 0.45
N ILE A 31 -111.75 -46.00 0.17
CA ILE A 31 -113.07 -45.39 0.35
C ILE A 31 -114.12 -46.09 -0.50
N ALA A 32 -113.83 -46.39 -1.77
CA ALA A 32 -114.76 -47.07 -2.66
C ALA A 32 -115.12 -48.47 -2.13
N VAL A 33 -114.14 -49.21 -1.59
CA VAL A 33 -114.38 -50.52 -0.96
C VAL A 33 -115.24 -50.38 0.31
N VAL A 34 -114.95 -49.41 1.18
CA VAL A 34 -115.73 -49.15 2.40
C VAL A 34 -117.15 -48.68 2.06
N PHE A 35 -117.30 -47.79 1.09
CA PHE A 35 -118.59 -47.27 0.65
C PHE A 35 -119.43 -48.36 -0.01
N PHE A 36 -118.81 -49.20 -0.83
CA PHE A 36 -119.45 -50.41 -1.38
C PHE A 36 -119.91 -51.35 -0.25
N TYR A 37 -119.09 -51.57 0.77
CA TYR A 37 -119.48 -52.33 1.95
C TYR A 37 -120.68 -51.71 2.70
N LEU A 38 -120.72 -50.39 2.87
CA LEU A 38 -121.83 -49.69 3.52
C LEU A 38 -123.14 -49.77 2.73
N ILE A 39 -123.10 -49.62 1.40
CA ILE A 39 -124.28 -49.78 0.53
C ILE A 39 -124.81 -51.20 0.62
N MET A 40 -123.94 -52.20 0.55
CA MET A 40 -124.32 -53.61 0.61
C MET A 40 -124.92 -54.00 1.97
N LYS A 41 -124.62 -53.24 3.05
CA LYS A 41 -125.21 -53.41 4.39
C LYS A 41 -126.67 -52.91 4.49
N GLU A 42 -127.06 -51.90 3.71
CA GLU A 42 -128.43 -51.35 3.70
C GLU A 42 -129.39 -52.18 2.85
N VAL A 43 -128.87 -52.91 1.86
CA VAL A 43 -129.62 -53.96 1.17
C VAL A 43 -129.71 -55.15 2.14
N LYS A 44 -130.92 -55.63 2.47
CA LYS A 44 -131.12 -56.86 3.27
C LYS A 44 -130.62 -58.10 2.50
N ILE A 45 -129.31 -58.25 2.40
CA ILE A 45 -128.66 -59.47 1.96
C ILE A 45 -128.66 -60.38 3.19
N THR A 46 -129.46 -61.43 3.13
CA THR A 46 -129.53 -62.47 4.16
C THR A 46 -128.13 -62.98 4.50
N ASP A 47 -127.79 -62.91 5.79
CA ASP A 47 -126.48 -63.24 6.35
C ASP A 47 -126.03 -64.68 6.03
N GLU A 48 -125.12 -64.81 5.08
CA GLU A 48 -124.17 -65.92 5.04
C GLU A 48 -122.75 -65.36 4.79
N ALA A 49 -121.88 -65.44 5.80
CA ALA A 49 -120.52 -64.92 5.77
C ALA A 49 -119.66 -65.44 4.60
N GLN A 50 -120.04 -66.57 3.99
CA GLN A 50 -119.35 -67.18 2.85
C GLN A 50 -119.47 -66.34 1.55
N HIS A 51 -120.55 -65.59 1.35
CA HIS A 51 -120.68 -64.71 0.19
C HIS A 51 -119.76 -63.48 0.27
N TRP A 52 -119.47 -63.01 1.49
CA TRP A 52 -118.52 -61.92 1.73
C TRP A 52 -117.07 -62.33 1.46
N GLY A 53 -116.72 -63.60 1.67
CA GLY A 53 -115.42 -64.17 1.26
C GLY A 53 -115.21 -64.08 -0.25
N THR A 54 -116.19 -64.49 -1.05
CA THR A 54 -116.13 -64.42 -2.53
C THR A 54 -116.05 -62.99 -3.07
N VAL A 55 -116.73 -62.04 -2.41
CA VAL A 55 -116.62 -60.60 -2.71
C VAL A 55 -115.22 -60.10 -2.37
N GLY A 56 -114.68 -60.50 -1.22
CA GLY A 56 -113.29 -60.24 -0.82
C GLY A 56 -112.28 -60.80 -1.82
N ASP A 57 -112.51 -62.00 -2.35
CA ASP A 57 -111.67 -62.64 -3.36
C ASP A 57 -111.75 -61.92 -4.72
N PHE A 58 -112.91 -61.37 -5.09
CA PHE A 58 -113.05 -60.53 -6.30
C PHE A 58 -112.26 -59.22 -6.18
N PHE A 59 -112.43 -58.49 -5.06
CA PHE A 59 -111.65 -57.28 -4.82
C PHE A 59 -110.17 -57.59 -4.63
N GLY A 60 -109.80 -58.66 -3.93
CA GLY A 60 -108.43 -59.11 -3.77
C GLY A 60 -107.78 -59.54 -5.10
N GLY A 61 -108.54 -60.20 -5.97
CA GLY A 61 -108.13 -60.59 -7.32
C GLY A 61 -107.89 -59.41 -8.26
N ILE A 62 -108.55 -58.27 -8.03
CA ILE A 62 -108.33 -57.02 -8.77
C ILE A 62 -107.23 -56.17 -8.12
N LEU A 63 -107.26 -56.02 -6.79
CA LEU A 63 -106.38 -55.14 -6.03
C LEU A 63 -104.96 -55.68 -5.91
N ASN A 64 -104.76 -56.99 -5.73
CA ASN A 64 -103.41 -57.55 -5.61
C ASN A 64 -102.56 -57.33 -6.87
N PRO A 65 -103.07 -57.58 -8.10
CA PRO A 65 -102.36 -57.20 -9.32
C PRO A 65 -102.10 -55.69 -9.43
N ILE A 66 -103.04 -54.83 -9.02
CA ILE A 66 -102.85 -53.37 -9.03
C ILE A 66 -101.74 -52.95 -8.05
N PHE A 67 -101.72 -53.49 -6.83
CA PHE A 67 -100.67 -53.24 -5.86
C PHE A 67 -99.32 -53.81 -6.30
N ALA A 68 -99.29 -54.99 -6.92
CA ALA A 68 -98.08 -55.56 -7.50
C ALA A 68 -97.54 -54.69 -8.64
N LEU A 69 -98.40 -54.13 -9.49
CA LEU A 69 -98.02 -53.17 -10.52
C LEU A 69 -97.47 -51.87 -9.92
N PHE A 70 -98.06 -51.35 -8.84
CA PHE A 70 -97.51 -50.18 -8.14
C PHE A 70 -96.17 -50.47 -7.48
N ALA A 71 -95.99 -51.64 -6.85
CA ALA A 71 -94.71 -52.06 -6.28
C ALA A 71 -93.64 -52.19 -7.38
N PHE A 72 -93.99 -52.77 -8.54
CA PHE A 72 -93.10 -52.88 -9.69
C PHE A 72 -92.76 -51.52 -10.30
N TYR A 73 -93.73 -50.59 -10.37
CA TYR A 73 -93.51 -49.21 -10.80
C TYR A 73 -92.49 -48.52 -9.89
N TRP A 74 -92.69 -48.55 -8.57
CA TRP A 74 -91.79 -47.92 -7.60
C TRP A 74 -90.39 -48.54 -7.61
N LEU A 75 -90.28 -49.86 -7.75
CA LEU A 75 -89.00 -50.53 -7.88
C LEU A 75 -88.26 -50.09 -9.15
N THR A 76 -88.96 -50.08 -10.29
CA THR A 76 -88.40 -49.63 -11.58
C THR A 76 -88.00 -48.15 -11.53
N TYR A 77 -88.82 -47.33 -10.88
CA TYR A 77 -88.56 -45.91 -10.65
C TYR A 77 -87.29 -45.72 -9.80
N SER A 78 -87.18 -46.43 -8.67
CA SER A 78 -86.01 -46.36 -7.78
C SER A 78 -84.73 -46.81 -8.47
N VAL A 79 -84.78 -47.90 -9.26
CA VAL A 79 -83.63 -48.36 -10.05
C VAL A 79 -83.21 -47.30 -11.06
N ARG A 80 -84.16 -46.70 -11.79
CA ARG A 80 -83.86 -45.62 -12.74
C ARG A 80 -83.21 -44.41 -12.07
N LEU A 81 -83.74 -43.97 -10.93
CA LEU A 81 -83.17 -42.87 -10.15
C LEU A 81 -81.73 -43.19 -9.68
N GLN A 82 -81.51 -44.38 -9.13
CA GLN A 82 -80.17 -44.84 -8.71
C GLN A 82 -79.19 -44.88 -9.89
N THR A 83 -79.64 -45.31 -11.09
CA THR A 83 -78.77 -45.29 -12.28
C THR A 83 -78.43 -43.87 -12.74
N LYS A 84 -79.37 -42.91 -12.58
CA LYS A 84 -79.13 -41.50 -12.88
C LYS A 84 -78.10 -40.91 -11.90
N GLU A 85 -78.30 -41.10 -10.60
CA GLU A 85 -77.37 -40.68 -9.53
C GLU A 85 -75.96 -41.25 -9.72
N LEU A 86 -75.86 -42.54 -10.07
CA LEU A 86 -74.56 -43.18 -10.35
C LEU A 86 -73.90 -42.58 -11.60
N ALA A 87 -74.68 -42.26 -12.64
CA ALA A 87 -74.16 -41.62 -13.85
C ALA A 87 -73.66 -40.20 -13.56
N GLU A 88 -74.39 -39.42 -12.76
CA GLU A 88 -73.99 -38.08 -12.32
C GLU A 88 -72.73 -38.14 -11.44
N THR A 89 -72.68 -39.06 -10.47
CA THR A 89 -71.49 -39.29 -9.63
C THR A 89 -70.25 -39.65 -10.47
N ARG A 90 -70.40 -40.52 -11.47
CA ARG A 90 -69.32 -40.86 -12.41
C ARG A 90 -68.86 -39.65 -13.21
N ASN A 91 -69.79 -38.79 -13.62
CA ASN A 91 -69.47 -37.57 -14.35
C ASN A 91 -68.69 -36.59 -13.47
N GLU A 92 -69.10 -36.37 -12.23
CA GLU A 92 -68.38 -35.53 -11.27
C GLU A 92 -67.00 -36.11 -10.91
N LEU A 93 -66.89 -37.43 -10.72
CA LEU A 93 -65.58 -38.09 -10.52
C LEU A 93 -64.66 -37.92 -11.74
N LYS A 94 -65.21 -37.99 -12.96
CA LYS A 94 -64.43 -37.75 -14.18
C LYS A 94 -63.95 -36.30 -14.26
N LYS A 95 -64.80 -35.32 -13.91
CA LYS A 95 -64.41 -33.91 -13.82
C LYS A 95 -63.33 -33.69 -12.76
N ALA A 96 -63.47 -34.30 -11.58
CA ALA A 96 -62.49 -34.23 -10.50
C ALA A 96 -61.15 -34.87 -10.92
N ALA A 97 -61.17 -36.02 -11.60
CA ALA A 97 -59.96 -36.65 -12.13
C ALA A 97 -59.25 -35.77 -13.17
N SER A 98 -60.01 -35.14 -14.07
CA SER A 98 -59.47 -34.19 -15.05
C SER A 98 -58.85 -32.96 -14.36
N ALA A 99 -59.54 -32.40 -13.37
CA ALA A 99 -59.02 -31.26 -12.60
C ALA A 99 -57.76 -31.63 -11.79
N GLN A 100 -57.69 -32.85 -11.25
CA GLN A 100 -56.51 -33.35 -10.55
C GLN A 100 -55.33 -33.54 -11.50
N GLU A 101 -55.56 -34.05 -12.71
CA GLU A 101 -54.53 -34.19 -13.74
C GLU A 101 -53.99 -32.81 -14.17
N GLU A 102 -54.88 -31.84 -14.38
CA GLU A 102 -54.50 -30.46 -14.68
C GLU A 102 -53.70 -29.83 -13.54
N SER A 103 -54.12 -30.02 -12.28
CA SER A 103 -53.38 -29.56 -11.10
C SER A 103 -51.99 -30.20 -11.00
N ALA A 104 -51.86 -31.49 -11.28
CA ALA A 104 -50.57 -32.18 -11.29
C ALA A 104 -49.64 -31.65 -12.39
N ARG A 105 -50.18 -31.33 -13.58
CA ARG A 105 -49.43 -30.67 -14.67
C ARG A 105 -48.96 -29.27 -14.24
N HIS A 106 -49.82 -28.48 -13.61
CA HIS A 106 -49.44 -27.16 -13.09
C HIS A 106 -48.38 -27.24 -12.00
N GLN A 107 -48.49 -28.18 -11.05
CA GLN A 107 -47.47 -28.38 -10.02
C GLN A 107 -46.12 -28.75 -10.61
N LYS A 108 -46.10 -29.61 -11.64
CA LYS A 108 -44.87 -29.96 -12.35
C LYS A 108 -44.25 -28.74 -13.05
N ALA A 109 -45.06 -27.95 -13.76
CA ALA A 109 -44.59 -26.73 -14.41
C ALA A 109 -44.05 -25.70 -13.41
N ILE A 110 -44.70 -25.55 -12.25
CA ILE A 110 -44.21 -24.68 -11.16
C ILE A 110 -42.87 -25.19 -10.63
N ALA A 111 -42.72 -26.50 -10.40
CA ALA A 111 -41.46 -27.08 -9.92
C ALA A 111 -40.30 -26.90 -10.93
N GLU A 112 -40.58 -27.00 -12.24
CA GLU A 112 -39.61 -26.74 -13.30
C GLU A 112 -39.18 -25.27 -13.31
N LEU A 113 -40.13 -24.33 -13.23
CA LEU A 113 -39.86 -22.89 -13.14
C LEU A 113 -39.10 -22.51 -11.86
N GLU A 114 -39.38 -23.17 -10.74
CA GLU A 114 -38.68 -22.94 -9.48
C GLU A 114 -37.23 -23.41 -9.56
N ASN A 115 -36.97 -24.56 -10.20
CA ASN A 115 -35.62 -25.03 -10.45
C ASN A 115 -34.84 -24.07 -11.38
N GLU A 116 -35.47 -23.58 -12.45
CA GLU A 116 -34.87 -22.59 -13.35
C GLU A 116 -34.55 -21.27 -12.62
N ASN A 117 -35.46 -20.81 -11.74
CA ASN A 117 -35.22 -19.65 -10.87
C ASN A 117 -34.01 -19.87 -9.95
N VAL A 118 -33.88 -21.04 -9.33
CA VAL A 118 -32.74 -21.36 -8.46
C VAL A 118 -31.42 -21.37 -9.25
N ILE A 119 -31.41 -21.90 -10.47
CA ILE A 119 -30.24 -21.87 -11.36
C ILE A 119 -29.86 -20.42 -11.68
N THR A 120 -30.84 -19.62 -12.11
CA THR A 120 -30.63 -18.20 -12.45
C THR A 120 -30.11 -17.41 -11.25
N GLN A 121 -30.64 -17.65 -10.05
CA GLN A 121 -30.15 -17.03 -8.81
C GLN A 121 -28.71 -17.41 -8.49
N LYS A 122 -28.31 -18.67 -8.72
CA LYS A 122 -26.91 -19.11 -8.54
C LYS A 122 -25.97 -18.42 -9.52
N GLU A 123 -26.36 -18.31 -10.79
CA GLU A 123 -25.58 -17.60 -11.81
C GLU A 123 -25.43 -16.11 -11.49
N LEU A 124 -26.52 -15.47 -11.07
CA LEU A 124 -26.51 -14.07 -10.63
C LEU A 124 -25.57 -13.87 -9.43
N LEU A 125 -25.60 -14.78 -8.45
CA LEU A 125 -24.70 -14.73 -7.29
C LEU A 125 -23.23 -14.87 -7.70
N ASP A 126 -22.91 -15.74 -8.66
CA ASP A 126 -21.54 -15.88 -9.18
C ASP A 126 -21.08 -14.61 -9.89
N LEU A 127 -21.95 -14.00 -10.71
CA LEU A 127 -21.71 -12.71 -11.35
C LEU A 127 -21.49 -11.57 -10.35
N GLN A 128 -22.29 -11.53 -9.28
CA GLN A 128 -22.14 -10.55 -8.20
C GLN A 128 -20.80 -10.73 -7.46
N LYS A 129 -20.40 -11.97 -7.17
CA LYS A 129 -19.08 -12.27 -6.58
C LYS A 129 -17.94 -11.79 -7.47
N LYS A 130 -17.99 -12.10 -8.77
CA LYS A 130 -16.99 -11.65 -9.75
C LYS A 130 -16.92 -10.12 -9.84
N THR A 131 -18.07 -9.45 -9.85
CA THR A 131 -18.16 -7.98 -9.89
C THR A 131 -17.62 -7.35 -8.62
N LEU A 132 -17.91 -7.92 -7.45
CA LEU A 132 -17.40 -7.42 -6.19
C LEU A 132 -15.87 -7.58 -6.09
N LEU A 133 -15.33 -8.71 -6.57
CA LEU A 133 -13.88 -8.91 -6.65
C LEU A 133 -13.20 -7.91 -7.59
N SER A 134 -13.77 -7.67 -8.77
CA SER A 134 -13.21 -6.69 -9.71
C SER A 134 -13.29 -5.26 -9.17
N GLN A 135 -14.38 -4.90 -8.50
CA GLN A 135 -14.51 -3.61 -7.80
C GLN A 135 -13.48 -3.47 -6.67
N GLN A 136 -13.25 -4.53 -5.88
CA GLN A 136 -12.25 -4.50 -4.82
C GLN A 136 -10.84 -4.28 -5.38
N ILE A 137 -10.47 -4.98 -6.45
CA ILE A 137 -9.18 -4.79 -7.14
C ILE A 137 -9.08 -3.37 -7.68
N SER A 138 -10.10 -2.88 -8.39
CA SER A 138 -10.12 -1.52 -8.93
C SER A 138 -10.00 -0.46 -7.83
N ASN A 139 -10.61 -0.67 -6.67
CA ASN A 139 -10.52 0.26 -5.54
C ASN A 139 -9.11 0.24 -4.92
N GLN A 140 -8.46 -0.92 -4.85
CA GLN A 140 -7.08 -1.04 -4.37
C GLN A 140 -6.10 -0.34 -5.33
N ASP A 141 -6.26 -0.54 -6.64
CA ASP A 141 -5.45 0.13 -7.66
C ASP A 141 -5.64 1.65 -7.63
N GLN A 142 -6.89 2.12 -7.48
CA GLN A 142 -7.20 3.53 -7.30
C GLN A 142 -6.57 4.11 -6.03
N GLN A 143 -6.64 3.40 -4.91
CA GLN A 143 -6.04 3.84 -3.66
C GLN A 143 -4.51 4.01 -3.82
N GLN A 144 -3.84 3.05 -4.44
CA GLN A 144 -2.40 3.14 -4.72
C GLN A 144 -2.07 4.33 -5.65
N GLN A 145 -2.90 4.56 -6.66
CA GLN A 145 -2.70 5.69 -7.58
C GLN A 145 -2.89 7.05 -6.89
N ILE A 146 -3.88 7.17 -6.00
CA ILE A 146 -4.09 8.38 -5.18
C ILE A 146 -2.88 8.62 -4.26
N GLU A 147 -2.35 7.57 -3.62
CA GLU A 147 -1.16 7.69 -2.78
C GLU A 147 0.06 8.20 -3.56
N ILE A 148 0.27 7.68 -4.78
CA ILE A 148 1.33 8.15 -5.69
C ILE A 148 1.11 9.61 -6.08
N GLN A 149 -0.11 9.99 -6.49
CA GLN A 149 -0.43 11.37 -6.87
C GLN A 149 -0.23 12.34 -5.71
N ASN A 150 -0.64 11.97 -4.49
CA ASN A 150 -0.46 12.79 -3.29
C ASN A 150 1.03 12.99 -2.98
N PHE A 151 1.82 11.92 -3.09
CA PHE A 151 3.28 12.01 -2.96
C PHE A 151 3.87 12.94 -4.02
N GLU A 152 3.57 12.75 -5.30
CA GLU A 152 4.12 13.53 -6.42
C GLU A 152 3.78 15.01 -6.25
N SER A 153 2.52 15.30 -5.89
CA SER A 153 2.04 16.66 -5.64
C SER A 153 2.82 17.34 -4.51
N LEU A 154 3.00 16.64 -3.38
CA LEU A 154 3.77 17.17 -2.25
C LEU A 154 5.26 17.31 -2.59
N PHE A 155 5.83 16.36 -3.30
CA PHE A 155 7.22 16.38 -3.72
C PHE A 155 7.51 17.59 -4.62
N PHE A 156 6.73 17.78 -5.69
CA PHE A 156 6.94 18.90 -6.59
C PHE A 156 6.62 20.24 -5.94
N GLU A 157 5.65 20.30 -5.03
CA GLU A 157 5.40 21.52 -4.25
C GLU A 157 6.60 21.86 -3.34
N LEU A 158 7.20 20.87 -2.67
CA LEU A 158 8.41 21.11 -1.86
C LEU A 158 9.60 21.57 -2.71
N ILE A 159 9.78 21.04 -3.93
CA ILE A 159 10.80 21.52 -4.86
C ILE A 159 10.57 22.98 -5.24
N LYS A 160 9.31 23.36 -5.48
CA LYS A 160 8.95 24.76 -5.73
C LYS A 160 9.22 25.63 -4.50
N THR A 161 8.81 25.19 -3.31
CA THR A 161 9.08 25.89 -2.05
C THR A 161 10.58 26.04 -1.78
N LYS A 162 11.42 25.05 -2.14
CA LYS A 162 12.89 25.16 -2.09
C LYS A 162 13.37 26.35 -2.92
N ASN A 163 12.92 26.44 -4.16
CA ASN A 163 13.34 27.51 -5.07
C ASN A 163 12.85 28.88 -4.59
N GLU A 164 11.65 28.97 -4.02
CA GLU A 164 11.15 30.18 -3.38
C GLU A 164 12.00 30.57 -2.16
N ALA A 165 12.39 29.60 -1.33
CA ALA A 165 13.24 29.83 -0.16
C ALA A 165 14.61 30.39 -0.56
N ILE A 166 15.19 29.92 -1.67
CA ILE A 166 16.42 30.53 -2.22
C ILE A 166 16.20 32.03 -2.46
N ASN A 167 15.13 32.40 -3.17
CA ASN A 167 14.85 33.80 -3.52
C ASN A 167 14.54 34.71 -2.31
N MET A 168 14.20 34.12 -1.16
CA MET A 168 13.98 34.85 0.09
C MET A 168 15.28 35.14 0.86
N ILE A 169 16.36 34.43 0.55
CA ILE A 169 17.67 34.65 1.19
C ILE A 169 18.26 35.95 0.66
N ARG A 170 18.55 36.86 1.59
CA ARG A 170 19.12 38.19 1.31
C ARG A 170 20.14 38.55 2.36
N MET A 171 21.20 39.22 1.95
CA MET A 171 22.21 39.78 2.84
C MET A 171 22.76 41.07 2.27
N SER A 172 23.38 41.87 3.13
CA SER A 172 24.20 43.00 2.70
C SER A 172 25.60 42.91 3.32
N GLU A 173 26.59 43.33 2.56
CA GLU A 173 27.96 43.48 3.05
C GLU A 173 28.47 44.88 2.77
N LYS A 174 29.32 45.38 3.67
CA LYS A 174 29.99 46.67 3.50
C LYS A 174 31.33 46.46 2.85
N PHE A 175 31.50 46.96 1.64
CA PHE A 175 32.76 46.98 0.92
C PHE A 175 33.19 48.43 0.66
N GLU A 176 34.36 48.83 1.16
CA GLU A 176 34.91 50.19 1.01
C GLU A 176 33.92 51.32 1.39
N GLY A 177 33.07 51.08 2.39
CA GLY A 177 32.08 52.05 2.87
C GLY A 177 30.78 52.10 2.07
N LYS A 178 30.62 51.28 1.02
CA LYS A 178 29.36 51.09 0.30
C LYS A 178 28.68 49.79 0.75
N GLU A 179 27.36 49.81 0.85
CA GLU A 179 26.57 48.58 1.08
C GLU A 179 26.26 47.93 -0.28
N GLU A 180 26.74 46.71 -0.45
CA GLU A 180 26.35 45.82 -1.54
C GLU A 180 25.31 44.83 -1.03
N TYR A 181 24.28 44.57 -1.85
CA TYR A 181 23.18 43.69 -1.52
C TYR A 181 23.24 42.44 -2.40
N PHE A 182 23.06 41.28 -1.79
CA PHE A 182 23.06 39.99 -2.47
C PHE A 182 21.78 39.23 -2.15
N ASP A 183 21.24 38.55 -3.15
CA ASP A 183 20.03 37.76 -3.05
C ASP A 183 20.18 36.40 -3.72
N GLY A 184 19.29 35.47 -3.35
CA GLY A 184 19.17 34.19 -4.01
C GLY A 184 20.49 33.42 -4.05
N MET A 185 20.83 32.94 -5.24
CA MET A 185 22.05 32.17 -5.44
C MET A 185 23.35 32.96 -5.26
N ASN A 186 23.33 34.29 -5.39
CA ASN A 186 24.54 35.10 -5.19
C ASN A 186 25.03 35.00 -3.74
N VAL A 187 24.09 34.87 -2.79
CA VAL A 187 24.41 34.65 -1.37
C VAL A 187 25.15 33.33 -1.16
N PHE A 188 24.67 32.23 -1.76
CA PHE A 188 25.36 30.94 -1.70
C PHE A 188 26.77 31.03 -2.26
N ILE A 189 26.94 31.65 -3.44
CA ILE A 189 28.25 31.76 -4.10
C ILE A 189 29.26 32.48 -3.22
N ILE A 190 28.87 33.62 -2.64
CA ILE A 190 29.76 34.43 -1.79
C ILE A 190 30.05 33.70 -0.49
N LYS A 191 29.03 33.16 0.17
CA LYS A 191 29.22 32.46 1.45
C LYS A 191 30.01 31.17 1.34
N VAL A 192 29.88 30.43 0.24
CA VAL A 192 30.74 29.29 -0.05
C VAL A 192 32.18 29.74 -0.28
N LYS A 193 32.40 30.85 -1.01
CA LYS A 193 33.74 31.42 -1.22
C LYS A 193 34.38 31.86 0.09
N ASP A 194 33.65 32.54 0.95
CA ASP A 194 34.13 32.99 2.25
C ASP A 194 34.41 31.83 3.21
N LEU A 195 33.55 30.81 3.19
CA LEU A 195 33.73 29.57 3.93
C LEU A 195 35.03 28.88 3.51
N LYS A 196 35.29 28.78 2.20
CA LYS A 196 36.55 28.28 1.64
C LYS A 196 37.77 29.11 2.07
N ASN A 197 37.64 30.44 2.10
CA ASN A 197 38.71 31.32 2.56
C ASN A 197 38.95 31.23 4.08
N SER A 198 37.94 30.82 4.85
CA SER A 198 37.98 30.69 6.31
C SER A 198 38.44 29.30 6.77
N GLU A 199 39.22 28.59 5.95
CA GLU A 199 39.50 27.15 6.09
C GLU A 199 39.99 26.71 7.47
N LEU A 200 40.86 27.49 8.13
CA LEU A 200 41.38 27.17 9.45
C LEU A 200 40.31 27.20 10.56
N ASN A 201 39.20 27.90 10.32
CA ASN A 201 38.09 28.04 11.26
C ASN A 201 36.72 27.90 10.54
N TRP A 202 36.62 26.99 9.57
CA TRP A 202 35.39 26.82 8.79
C TRP A 202 34.19 26.50 9.70
N HIS A 203 34.43 25.78 10.80
CA HIS A 203 33.41 25.44 11.79
C HIS A 203 32.84 26.68 12.47
N GLY A 204 33.71 27.56 12.99
CA GLY A 204 33.28 28.82 13.59
C GLY A 204 32.62 29.75 12.57
N TYR A 205 33.08 29.74 11.31
CA TYR A 205 32.42 30.50 10.26
C TYR A 205 31.01 30.00 9.98
N TYR A 206 30.83 28.69 9.80
CA TYR A 206 29.53 28.09 9.53
C TYR A 206 28.55 28.37 10.69
N GLU A 207 29.00 28.16 11.92
CA GLU A 207 28.18 28.35 13.13
C GLU A 207 27.70 29.80 13.29
N ASN A 208 28.57 30.78 13.07
CA ASN A 208 28.24 32.19 13.31
C ASN A 208 27.53 32.88 12.14
N TYR A 209 27.69 32.39 10.90
CA TYR A 209 27.23 33.11 9.70
C TYR A 209 26.28 32.32 8.80
N LEU A 210 26.34 30.99 8.81
CA LEU A 210 25.64 30.17 7.80
C LEU A 210 24.45 29.39 8.36
N ILE A 211 24.51 28.96 9.63
CA ILE A 211 23.42 28.18 10.27
C ILE A 211 22.08 28.89 10.10
N ASP A 212 21.96 30.11 10.63
CA ASP A 212 20.68 30.82 10.62
C ASP A 212 20.26 31.23 9.21
N LEU A 213 21.23 31.69 8.41
CA LEU A 213 21.02 32.17 7.04
C LEU A 213 20.40 31.09 6.14
N PHE A 214 20.86 29.85 6.24
CA PHE A 214 20.40 28.74 5.40
C PHE A 214 19.44 27.77 6.10
N SER A 215 19.12 27.98 7.38
CA SER A 215 18.31 27.07 8.21
C SER A 215 17.00 26.62 7.54
N SER A 216 16.21 27.56 7.03
CA SER A 216 14.93 27.29 6.37
C SER A 216 15.11 26.47 5.08
N TYR A 217 16.06 26.89 4.23
CA TYR A 217 16.39 26.19 2.98
C TYR A 217 16.84 24.74 3.23
N ILE A 218 17.72 24.55 4.22
CA ILE A 218 18.20 23.22 4.63
C ILE A 218 17.06 22.38 5.20
N GLY A 219 16.16 22.98 5.97
CA GLY A 219 14.96 22.32 6.47
C GLY A 219 14.08 21.76 5.35
N ILE A 220 13.85 22.54 4.30
CA ILE A 220 13.06 22.12 3.13
C ILE A 220 13.77 21.00 2.37
N CYS A 221 15.07 21.13 2.11
CA CYS A 221 15.87 20.08 1.46
C CYS A 221 15.82 18.76 2.26
N ASN A 222 15.93 18.85 3.59
CA ASN A 222 15.82 17.70 4.46
C ASN A 222 14.43 17.07 4.41
N GLN A 223 13.37 17.87 4.34
CA GLN A 223 11.99 17.39 4.24
C GLN A 223 11.73 16.68 2.92
N ILE A 224 12.31 17.15 1.81
CA ILE A 224 12.27 16.47 0.51
C ILE A 224 12.92 15.09 0.63
N MET A 225 14.12 14.99 1.22
CA MET A 225 14.78 13.69 1.41
C MET A 225 13.97 12.75 2.30
N ILE A 226 13.40 13.24 3.40
CA ILE A 226 12.51 12.43 4.27
C ILE A 226 11.34 11.89 3.47
N LEU A 227 10.67 12.74 2.68
CA LEU A 227 9.53 12.34 1.88
C LEU A 227 9.90 11.23 0.90
N ILE A 228 11.04 11.35 0.21
CA ILE A 228 11.55 10.31 -0.70
C ILE A 228 11.84 9.01 0.05
N LEU A 229 12.58 9.09 1.16
CA LEU A 229 13.02 7.91 1.92
C LEU A 229 11.84 7.14 2.54
N ASP A 230 10.84 7.85 3.09
CA ASP A 230 9.64 7.23 3.67
C ASP A 230 8.81 6.46 2.63
N ASN A 231 8.89 6.87 1.35
CA ASN A 231 8.15 6.24 0.25
C ASN A 231 9.00 5.29 -0.60
N LYS A 232 10.28 5.12 -0.29
CA LYS A 232 11.25 4.31 -1.08
C LYS A 232 10.84 2.85 -1.27
N LYS A 233 10.22 2.24 -0.25
CA LYS A 233 9.74 0.84 -0.32
C LYS A 233 8.42 0.69 -1.05
N ARG A 234 7.64 1.76 -1.18
CA ARG A 234 6.28 1.74 -1.75
C ARG A 234 6.30 2.04 -3.24
N MET A 235 7.31 2.76 -3.73
CA MET A 235 7.39 3.21 -5.11
C MET A 235 8.50 2.50 -5.86
N SER A 236 8.16 1.81 -6.95
CA SER A 236 9.13 1.20 -7.86
C SER A 236 10.09 2.22 -8.49
N ASN A 237 9.64 3.48 -8.64
CA ASN A 237 10.39 4.58 -9.26
C ASN A 237 11.08 5.50 -8.23
N SER A 238 11.25 5.09 -6.97
CA SER A 238 11.84 5.96 -5.93
C SER A 238 13.21 6.55 -6.33
N ARG A 239 14.05 5.77 -7.02
CA ARG A 239 15.35 6.23 -7.52
C ARG A 239 15.23 7.41 -8.48
N SER A 240 14.17 7.45 -9.31
CA SER A 240 13.92 8.57 -10.21
C SER A 240 13.67 9.88 -9.45
N TYR A 241 13.01 9.84 -8.30
CA TYR A 241 12.76 11.03 -7.48
C TYR A 241 14.01 11.54 -6.76
N GLU A 242 14.88 10.63 -6.31
CA GLU A 242 16.21 10.99 -5.80
C GLU A 242 17.01 11.73 -6.88
N ASP A 243 17.04 11.19 -8.09
CA ASP A 243 17.80 11.78 -9.20
C ASP A 243 17.20 13.11 -9.68
N ILE A 244 15.87 13.25 -9.70
CA ILE A 244 15.20 14.53 -9.95
C ILE A 244 15.63 15.56 -8.90
N PHE A 245 15.56 15.22 -7.60
CA PHE A 245 15.94 16.15 -6.54
C PHE A 245 17.40 16.58 -6.66
N LYS A 246 18.33 15.63 -6.84
CA LYS A 246 19.76 15.92 -7.07
C LYS A 246 19.96 16.87 -8.25
N ALA A 247 19.25 16.65 -9.37
CA ALA A 247 19.34 17.49 -10.55
C ALA A 247 18.83 18.94 -10.33
N THR A 248 18.04 19.19 -9.28
CA THR A 248 17.59 20.54 -8.91
C THR A 248 18.56 21.32 -8.03
N LEU A 249 19.67 20.69 -7.60
CA LEU A 249 20.65 21.29 -6.70
C LEU A 249 21.89 21.74 -7.47
N SER A 250 22.27 23.00 -7.30
CA SER A 250 23.55 23.50 -7.76
C SER A 250 24.71 23.01 -6.90
N THR A 251 25.94 23.11 -7.41
CA THR A 251 27.14 22.73 -6.66
C THR A 251 27.28 23.50 -5.35
N VAL A 252 27.02 24.82 -5.35
CA VAL A 252 27.12 25.64 -4.12
C VAL A 252 26.03 25.28 -3.10
N GLU A 253 24.85 24.86 -3.54
CA GLU A 253 23.81 24.32 -2.65
C GLU A 253 24.27 23.02 -1.99
N LEU A 254 24.82 22.09 -2.78
CA LEU A 254 25.37 20.83 -2.28
C LEU A 254 26.52 21.05 -1.29
N GLU A 255 27.38 22.04 -1.53
CA GLU A 255 28.44 22.40 -0.59
C GLU A 255 27.88 22.94 0.73
N ILE A 256 26.85 23.79 0.70
CA ILE A 256 26.20 24.25 1.94
C ILE A 256 25.55 23.07 2.68
N ILE A 257 24.80 22.20 1.99
CA ILE A 257 24.18 21.00 2.57
C ILE A 257 25.25 20.08 3.18
N PHE A 258 26.37 19.89 2.48
CA PHE A 258 27.51 19.13 2.96
C PHE A 258 27.97 19.64 4.33
N TYR A 259 28.17 20.95 4.51
CA TYR A 259 28.54 21.51 5.82
C TYR A 259 27.41 21.46 6.85
N SER A 260 26.16 21.58 6.43
CA SER A 260 25.01 21.49 7.32
C SER A 260 24.87 20.14 8.00
N GLY A 261 25.20 19.03 7.33
CA GLY A 261 25.07 17.70 7.93
C GLY A 261 26.04 17.45 9.09
N PHE A 262 27.10 18.24 9.24
CA PHE A 262 28.00 18.14 10.41
C PHE A 262 27.30 18.52 11.72
N TYR A 263 26.26 19.36 11.65
CA TYR A 263 25.52 19.86 12.82
C TYR A 263 24.17 19.17 13.00
N ASN A 264 23.67 18.50 11.97
CA ASN A 264 22.37 17.86 11.98
C ASN A 264 22.51 16.39 11.60
N SER A 265 22.50 15.52 12.61
CA SER A 265 22.66 14.06 12.44
C SER A 265 21.54 13.44 11.58
N LYS A 266 20.32 13.97 11.66
CA LYS A 266 19.20 13.52 10.82
C LYS A 266 19.43 13.91 9.36
N LEU A 267 19.86 15.15 9.11
CA LEU A 267 20.23 15.61 7.77
C LEU A 267 21.38 14.78 7.19
N LYS A 268 22.44 14.56 7.97
CA LYS A 268 23.58 13.72 7.59
C LYS A 268 23.13 12.34 7.13
N ARG A 269 22.31 11.66 7.93
CA ARG A 269 21.78 10.34 7.61
C ARG A 269 20.98 10.35 6.31
N ASN A 270 20.13 11.36 6.12
CA ASN A 270 19.33 11.49 4.91
C ASN A 270 20.18 11.74 3.65
N VAL A 271 21.24 12.55 3.79
CA VAL A 271 22.24 12.77 2.73
C VAL A 271 22.95 11.47 2.35
N GLU A 272 23.31 10.64 3.34
CA GLU A 272 23.93 9.32 3.14
C GLU A 272 22.98 8.34 2.44
N GLU A 273 21.72 8.24 2.88
CA GLU A 273 20.73 7.29 2.34
C GLU A 273 20.24 7.65 0.91
N THR A 274 20.41 8.91 0.49
CA THR A 274 20.01 9.43 -0.83
C THR A 274 21.17 9.62 -1.81
N SER A 275 22.42 9.39 -1.37
CA SER A 275 23.63 9.66 -2.17
C SER A 275 23.66 11.08 -2.75
N LEU A 276 23.22 12.07 -1.96
CA LEU A 276 22.97 13.43 -2.45
C LEU A 276 24.23 14.13 -2.99
N LEU A 277 25.41 13.79 -2.44
CA LEU A 277 26.68 14.45 -2.72
C LEU A 277 27.41 13.85 -3.94
N GLU A 278 26.80 12.91 -4.64
CA GLU A 278 27.37 12.23 -5.81
C GLU A 278 27.89 13.19 -6.90
N ALA A 279 27.21 14.32 -7.08
CA ALA A 279 27.58 15.34 -8.07
C ALA A 279 28.71 16.28 -7.61
N LEU A 280 29.10 16.28 -6.34
CA LEU A 280 30.26 17.06 -5.88
C LEU A 280 31.54 16.42 -6.41
N SER A 281 32.45 17.21 -6.97
CA SER A 281 33.81 16.73 -7.26
C SER A 281 34.74 17.04 -6.09
N PRO A 282 35.60 16.10 -5.65
CA PRO A 282 36.68 16.38 -4.72
C PRO A 282 37.70 17.43 -5.24
N ASN A 283 37.70 17.72 -6.54
CA ASN A 283 38.67 18.61 -7.21
C ASN A 283 38.10 20.00 -7.56
N LEU A 284 36.91 20.36 -7.04
CA LEU A 284 36.20 21.57 -7.45
C LEU A 284 36.80 22.84 -6.81
N GLY A 285 37.63 23.59 -7.56
CA GLY A 285 38.17 24.87 -7.11
C GLY A 285 39.10 25.59 -8.10
N PHE A 286 38.77 26.84 -8.40
CA PHE A 286 39.52 27.78 -9.25
C PHE A 286 40.98 27.98 -8.79
N LYS A 287 41.90 27.89 -9.77
CA LYS A 287 43.36 28.17 -9.73
C LYS A 287 44.22 27.25 -8.86
N GLU A 288 45.37 26.92 -9.44
CA GLU A 288 46.39 25.91 -9.10
C GLU A 288 46.93 25.88 -7.65
N ASN A 289 46.53 26.80 -6.76
CA ASN A 289 47.10 26.92 -5.40
C ASN A 289 46.11 26.70 -4.24
N ASN A 290 44.84 26.37 -4.47
CA ASN A 290 43.87 26.07 -3.40
C ASN A 290 43.36 24.62 -3.47
N LYS A 291 44.13 23.70 -2.87
CA LYS A 291 43.85 22.25 -2.84
C LYS A 291 42.58 21.89 -2.04
N LYS A 292 41.63 21.26 -2.76
CA LYS A 292 40.57 20.32 -2.33
C LYS A 292 39.92 20.55 -0.96
N TYR A 293 39.04 21.55 -0.88
CA TYR A 293 38.29 21.94 0.32
C TYR A 293 37.33 20.85 0.85
N LEU A 294 36.69 20.10 -0.06
CA LEU A 294 35.74 19.04 0.30
C LEU A 294 36.43 17.79 0.86
N THR A 295 37.55 17.36 0.26
CA THR A 295 38.29 16.17 0.71
C THR A 295 38.86 16.33 2.12
N LYS A 296 39.03 17.58 2.58
CA LYS A 296 39.47 17.87 3.95
C LYS A 296 38.45 17.47 5.01
N ASN A 297 37.19 17.26 4.63
CA ASN A 297 36.09 17.03 5.55
C ASN A 297 35.16 15.87 5.10
N ALA A 298 35.38 15.27 3.94
CA ALA A 298 34.46 14.26 3.37
C ALA A 298 34.33 13.00 4.24
N PHE A 299 35.40 12.60 4.94
CA PHE A 299 35.42 11.47 5.87
C PHE A 299 34.43 11.55 7.03
N PHE A 300 33.78 12.70 7.26
CA PHE A 300 32.68 12.79 8.21
C PHE A 300 31.42 12.06 7.74
N TYR A 301 31.24 11.89 6.44
CA TYR A 301 30.15 11.13 5.85
C TYR A 301 30.60 9.72 5.54
N LYS A 302 29.64 8.79 5.47
CA LYS A 302 29.91 7.50 4.85
C LYS A 302 30.02 7.62 3.33
N ARG A 303 30.71 6.66 2.71
CA ARG A 303 30.93 6.62 1.25
C ARG A 303 29.62 6.67 0.44
N GLU A 304 28.52 6.14 0.99
CA GLU A 304 27.21 6.10 0.35
C GLU A 304 26.66 7.50 0.03
N ALA A 305 27.03 8.53 0.80
CA ALA A 305 26.63 9.91 0.53
C ALA A 305 27.10 10.41 -0.84
N PHE A 306 28.18 9.83 -1.37
CA PHE A 306 28.83 10.24 -2.63
C PHE A 306 28.51 9.31 -3.81
N GLY A 307 27.61 8.35 -3.63
CA GLY A 307 27.14 7.47 -4.70
C GLY A 307 28.26 6.72 -5.42
N PHE A 308 28.22 6.69 -6.75
CA PHE A 308 29.19 5.95 -7.58
C PHE A 308 30.25 6.85 -8.22
N ASN A 309 30.48 8.05 -7.67
CA ASN A 309 31.49 8.97 -8.17
C ASN A 309 32.90 8.39 -8.01
N SER A 310 33.60 8.16 -9.13
CA SER A 310 34.90 7.48 -9.14
C SER A 310 35.97 8.19 -8.33
N GLU A 311 35.96 9.53 -8.29
CA GLU A 311 36.96 10.29 -7.52
C GLU A 311 36.72 10.13 -6.00
N TRP A 312 35.47 10.05 -5.57
CA TRP A 312 35.13 9.76 -4.18
C TRP A 312 35.37 8.31 -3.79
N LEU A 313 35.16 7.36 -4.71
CA LEU A 313 35.49 5.96 -4.47
C LEU A 313 36.99 5.79 -4.15
N GLU A 314 37.87 6.47 -4.88
CA GLU A 314 39.31 6.45 -4.59
C GLU A 314 39.61 7.03 -3.19
N TYR A 315 38.98 8.15 -2.84
CA TYR A 315 39.13 8.77 -1.51
C TYR A 315 38.73 7.80 -0.39
N PHE A 316 37.55 7.18 -0.50
CA PHE A 316 37.03 6.28 0.52
C PHE A 316 37.77 4.95 0.55
N ASP A 317 38.28 4.45 -0.57
CA ASP A 317 39.10 3.23 -0.59
C ASP A 317 40.44 3.40 0.15
N ILE A 318 40.94 4.64 0.28
CA ILE A 318 42.07 4.97 1.15
C ILE A 318 41.60 5.11 2.60
N PHE A 319 40.50 5.85 2.82
CA PHE A 319 39.96 6.09 4.16
C PHE A 319 39.55 4.78 4.87
N ASP A 320 38.87 3.87 4.18
CA ASP A 320 38.38 2.59 4.71
C ASP A 320 39.54 1.64 5.12
N LYS A 321 40.77 1.91 4.66
CA LYS A 321 41.99 1.18 5.07
C LYS A 321 42.67 1.77 6.31
N CYS A 322 42.23 2.94 6.75
CA CYS A 322 42.69 3.62 7.95
C CYS A 322 41.89 3.15 9.16
N ASP A 323 42.55 3.02 10.30
CA ASP A 323 41.94 2.62 11.55
C ASP A 323 41.90 3.80 12.54
N PHE A 324 41.08 4.81 12.21
CA PHE A 324 40.93 6.00 13.05
C PHE A 324 40.27 5.71 14.42
N ILE A 325 39.65 4.55 14.62
CA ILE A 325 38.99 4.16 15.87
C ILE A 325 40.01 3.71 16.91
N TYR A 326 41.01 2.91 16.49
CA TYR A 326 42.04 2.39 17.41
C TYR A 326 43.35 3.17 17.38
N SER A 327 43.48 4.16 16.49
CA SER A 327 44.67 5.00 16.40
C SER A 327 44.71 6.09 17.48
N ASP A 328 45.89 6.31 18.06
CA ASP A 328 46.14 7.43 18.96
C ASP A 328 46.22 8.74 18.15
N PHE A 329 45.13 9.51 18.18
CA PHE A 329 44.99 10.77 17.48
C PHE A 329 46.10 11.78 17.83
N GLU A 330 46.53 11.86 19.10
CA GLU A 330 47.57 12.81 19.51
C GLU A 330 48.92 12.45 18.88
N ASN A 331 49.20 11.15 18.69
CA ASN A 331 50.39 10.72 17.97
C ASN A 331 50.33 11.05 16.48
N ILE A 332 49.19 10.84 15.82
CA ILE A 332 49.01 11.21 14.41
C ILE A 332 49.22 12.71 14.23
N LEU A 333 48.65 13.52 15.13
CA LEU A 333 48.78 14.97 15.10
C LEU A 333 50.22 15.41 15.33
N SER A 334 50.88 14.83 16.34
CA SER A 334 52.30 15.06 16.61
C SER A 334 53.17 14.77 15.39
N ASP A 335 52.97 13.61 14.76
CA ASP A 335 53.74 13.19 13.60
C ASP A 335 53.45 14.03 12.36
N LYS A 336 52.20 14.48 12.18
CA LYS A 336 51.82 15.46 11.17
C LYS A 336 52.55 16.80 11.37
N HIS A 337 52.59 17.32 12.60
CA HIS A 337 53.28 18.59 12.89
C HIS A 337 54.78 18.49 12.66
N LYS A 338 55.41 17.39 13.11
CA LYS A 338 56.82 17.10 12.82
C LYS A 338 57.09 17.09 11.32
N PHE A 339 56.26 16.37 10.55
CA PHE A 339 56.37 16.30 9.10
C PHE A 339 56.24 17.69 8.46
N ASN A 340 55.19 18.43 8.76
CA ASN A 340 54.97 19.78 8.20
C ASN A 340 56.12 20.75 8.53
N ASN A 341 56.70 20.66 9.72
CA ASN A 341 57.86 21.45 10.13
C ASN A 341 59.12 21.13 9.31
N ILE A 342 59.40 19.85 9.07
CA ILE A 342 60.62 19.43 8.35
C ILE A 342 60.52 19.74 6.85
N PHE A 343 59.34 19.52 6.26
CA PHE A 343 59.10 19.70 4.83
C PHE A 343 58.60 21.11 4.48
N ASN A 344 58.57 22.04 5.44
CA ASN A 344 58.13 23.44 5.25
C ASN A 344 56.79 23.58 4.50
N ILE A 345 55.82 22.73 4.81
CA ILE A 345 54.55 22.61 4.06
C ILE A 345 53.54 23.70 4.46
N TYR A 346 54.03 24.90 4.77
CA TYR A 346 53.23 26.04 5.20
C TYR A 346 52.79 26.95 4.04
N GLY A 347 53.28 26.73 2.82
CA GLY A 347 52.95 27.62 1.69
C GLY A 347 53.18 27.12 0.26
N PHE A 348 53.98 26.06 0.03
CA PHE A 348 54.22 25.53 -1.33
C PHE A 348 53.96 24.03 -1.39
N ASP A 349 53.30 23.63 -2.47
CA ASP A 349 52.46 22.44 -2.51
C ASP A 349 53.07 21.25 -3.25
N ASP A 350 54.33 21.37 -3.64
CA ASP A 350 55.00 20.45 -4.56
C ASP A 350 55.45 19.14 -3.90
N GLU A 351 55.80 19.16 -2.61
CA GLU A 351 56.30 17.95 -1.92
C GLU A 351 55.15 16.99 -1.54
N ILE A 352 53.99 17.51 -1.12
CA ILE A 352 52.80 16.68 -0.90
C ILE A 352 52.27 16.11 -2.22
N ALA A 353 52.42 16.82 -3.34
CA ALA A 353 51.97 16.35 -4.65
C ALA A 353 52.70 15.07 -5.12
N LYS A 354 53.85 14.73 -4.52
CA LYS A 354 54.60 13.50 -4.79
C LYS A 354 54.10 12.28 -4.00
N ILE A 355 53.15 12.47 -3.09
CA ILE A 355 52.67 11.44 -2.16
C ILE A 355 51.41 10.78 -2.74
N ASP A 356 51.60 9.82 -3.64
CA ASP A 356 50.48 9.10 -4.27
C ASP A 356 49.98 7.94 -3.39
N ASP A 357 50.89 7.23 -2.74
CA ASP A 357 50.62 6.14 -1.82
C ASP A 357 51.52 6.18 -0.56
N ILE A 358 51.28 5.25 0.37
CA ILE A 358 52.05 5.17 1.62
C ILE A 358 53.53 4.86 1.38
N ASN A 359 53.89 4.19 0.28
CA ASN A 359 55.29 3.89 -0.03
C ASN A 359 55.99 5.15 -0.53
N SER A 360 55.32 5.95 -1.34
CA SER A 360 55.79 7.25 -1.81
C SER A 360 56.07 8.20 -0.62
N LEU A 361 55.23 8.17 0.43
CA LEU A 361 55.50 8.87 1.69
C LEU A 361 56.76 8.34 2.40
N ARG A 362 56.96 7.02 2.44
CA ARG A 362 58.19 6.43 3.01
C ARG A 362 59.41 6.84 2.22
N ASP A 363 59.35 6.82 0.90
CA ASP A 363 60.44 7.18 0.02
C ASP A 363 60.81 8.65 0.20
N LEU A 364 59.82 9.55 0.25
CA LEU A 364 60.04 10.97 0.53
C LEU A 364 60.74 11.21 1.89
N VAL A 365 60.30 10.50 2.94
CA VAL A 365 60.95 10.58 4.26
C VAL A 365 62.38 10.04 4.21
N ASN A 366 62.61 8.91 3.53
CA ASN A 366 63.92 8.30 3.38
C ASN A 366 64.90 9.16 2.58
N GLU A 367 64.43 9.82 1.51
CA GLU A 367 65.21 10.77 0.72
C GLU A 367 65.68 11.95 1.59
N ARG A 368 64.79 12.52 2.40
CA ARG A 368 65.14 13.62 3.31
C ARG A 368 66.08 13.17 4.44
N VAL A 369 65.90 11.94 4.94
CA VAL A 369 66.83 11.32 5.89
C VAL A 369 68.23 11.23 5.28
N LEU A 370 68.34 10.70 4.05
CA LEU A 370 69.62 10.57 3.35
C LEU A 370 70.27 11.93 3.07
N GLU A 371 69.47 12.95 2.72
CA GLU A 371 69.94 14.32 2.53
C GLU A 371 70.61 14.87 3.79
N TYR A 372 69.96 14.72 4.96
CA TYR A 372 70.53 15.18 6.22
C TYR A 372 71.71 14.34 6.71
N GLU A 373 71.70 13.02 6.49
CA GLU A 373 72.87 12.18 6.78
C GLU A 373 74.08 12.56 5.94
N ASN A 374 73.90 12.90 4.67
CA ASN A 374 74.98 13.36 3.80
C ASN A 374 75.49 14.75 4.23
N LYS A 375 74.60 15.68 4.61
CA LYS A 375 75.01 16.98 5.16
C LYS A 375 75.83 16.84 6.44
N LEU A 376 75.41 15.97 7.35
CA LEU A 376 76.15 15.69 8.59
C LEU A 376 77.54 15.10 8.32
N LYS A 377 77.66 14.15 7.37
CA LYS A 377 78.96 13.62 6.94
C LYS A 377 79.89 14.71 6.41
N MET A 378 79.38 15.66 5.62
CA MET A 378 80.19 16.79 5.14
C MET A 378 80.73 17.64 6.30
N TYR A 379 79.93 17.90 7.33
CA TYR A 379 80.40 18.62 8.53
C TYR A 379 81.43 17.80 9.33
N ASP A 380 81.22 16.48 9.48
CA ASP A 380 82.17 15.59 10.15
C ASP A 380 83.53 15.56 9.41
N GLU A 381 83.51 15.63 8.07
CA GLU A 381 84.72 15.74 7.23
C GLU A 381 85.37 17.13 7.35
N MET A 382 84.59 18.22 7.42
CA MET A 382 85.11 19.59 7.54
C MET A 382 85.72 19.92 8.92
N ASP A 383 85.22 19.32 10.00
CA ASP A 383 85.78 19.49 11.35
C ASP A 383 87.21 18.90 11.45
N SER A 384 87.57 17.98 10.55
CA SER A 384 88.93 17.46 10.41
C SER A 384 89.94 18.46 9.81
N GLU A 385 89.47 19.58 9.21
CA GLU A 385 90.30 20.57 8.50
C GLU A 385 90.46 21.95 9.20
N LYS A 386 90.07 22.11 10.48
CA LYS A 386 90.43 23.29 11.31
C LYS A 386 89.85 24.65 10.83
N PHE A 387 88.58 24.70 10.40
CA PHE A 387 87.86 25.96 10.12
C PHE A 387 86.86 26.35 11.23
N GLU A 388 86.53 27.65 11.31
CA GLU A 388 85.88 28.32 12.44
C GLU A 388 84.65 27.62 13.07
N LEU A 389 84.85 27.14 14.31
CA LEU A 389 84.01 26.17 15.02
C LEU A 389 82.62 26.65 15.52
N LYS A 390 82.31 27.95 15.54
CA LYS A 390 81.05 28.42 16.19
C LYS A 390 79.81 28.41 15.30
N ASN A 391 79.92 28.76 14.02
CA ASN A 391 78.77 28.77 13.11
C ASN A 391 78.42 27.36 12.59
N LEU A 392 79.44 26.51 12.40
CA LEU A 392 79.27 25.13 11.94
C LEU A 392 78.55 24.25 12.97
N GLN A 393 78.79 24.46 14.27
CA GLN A 393 78.16 23.67 15.33
C GLN A 393 76.66 23.96 15.48
N GLY A 394 76.21 25.17 15.14
CA GLY A 394 74.79 25.51 15.09
C GLY A 394 74.05 24.76 13.98
N GLU A 395 74.61 24.73 12.78
CA GLU A 395 74.03 24.01 11.63
C GLU A 395 74.08 22.49 11.82
N TYR A 396 75.17 21.95 12.37
CA TYR A 396 75.29 20.54 12.71
C TYR A 396 74.19 20.09 13.69
N ASN A 397 74.03 20.83 14.79
CA ASN A 397 72.98 20.56 15.77
C ASN A 397 71.58 20.69 15.16
N PHE A 398 71.38 21.63 14.23
CA PHE A 398 70.13 21.74 13.49
C PHE A 398 69.84 20.47 12.68
N TYR A 399 70.80 19.99 11.87
CA TYR A 399 70.59 18.78 11.05
C TYR A 399 70.42 17.50 11.89
N ILE A 400 71.15 17.34 13.00
CA ILE A 400 70.94 16.21 13.92
C ILE A 400 69.52 16.24 14.49
N ASN A 401 69.05 17.40 14.94
CA ASN A 401 67.71 17.52 15.51
C ASN A 401 66.62 17.21 14.46
N GLN A 402 66.78 17.69 13.22
CA GLN A 402 65.85 17.38 12.13
C GLN A 402 65.86 15.89 11.77
N LEU A 403 67.04 15.26 11.74
CA LEU A 403 67.20 13.83 11.49
C LEU A 403 66.53 12.96 12.57
N ASN A 404 66.75 13.30 13.84
CA ASN A 404 66.10 12.62 14.97
C ASN A 404 64.58 12.80 14.91
N THR A 405 64.10 13.99 14.53
CA THR A 405 62.68 14.27 14.35
C THR A 405 62.10 13.39 13.23
N LEU A 406 62.74 13.33 12.06
CA LEU A 406 62.32 12.46 10.94
C LEU A 406 62.24 11.00 11.34
N LYS A 407 63.27 10.48 12.00
CA LYS A 407 63.33 9.07 12.46
C LYS A 407 62.27 8.74 13.50
N SER A 408 61.71 9.75 14.19
CA SER A 408 60.65 9.57 15.17
C SER A 408 59.24 9.53 14.58
N ILE A 409 59.05 9.95 13.32
CA ILE A 409 57.74 9.98 12.65
C ILE A 409 57.30 8.55 12.34
N LYS A 410 56.14 8.13 12.84
CA LYS A 410 55.57 6.83 12.49
C LYS A 410 54.75 6.96 11.21
N ILE A 411 55.20 6.31 10.14
CA ILE A 411 54.51 6.33 8.86
C ILE A 411 53.36 5.30 8.89
N THR A 412 52.16 5.78 9.23
CA THR A 412 50.92 5.00 9.25
C THR A 412 50.00 5.38 8.07
N ARG A 413 48.93 4.61 7.86
CA ARG A 413 47.92 4.91 6.82
C ARG A 413 47.13 6.16 7.14
N GLU A 414 46.87 6.39 8.43
CA GLU A 414 46.17 7.54 8.96
C GLU A 414 47.00 8.81 8.75
N LEU A 415 48.30 8.77 9.06
CA LEU A 415 49.21 9.89 8.78
C LEU A 415 49.26 10.18 7.28
N PHE A 416 49.38 9.15 6.45
CA PHE A 416 49.33 9.30 4.99
C PHE A 416 48.03 9.97 4.52
N PHE A 417 46.87 9.52 5.01
CA PHE A 417 45.58 10.09 4.64
C PHE A 417 45.47 11.57 5.06
N VAL A 418 45.86 11.88 6.30
CA VAL A 418 45.83 13.23 6.86
C VAL A 418 46.74 14.18 6.07
N LEU A 419 47.91 13.72 5.64
CA LEU A 419 48.84 14.49 4.81
C LEU A 419 48.33 14.65 3.37
N LYS A 420 47.93 13.55 2.70
CA LYS A 420 47.46 13.54 1.31
C LYS A 420 46.29 14.48 1.08
N TYR A 421 45.32 14.47 1.99
CA TYR A 421 44.12 15.31 1.90
C TYR A 421 44.19 16.58 2.74
N LYS A 422 45.34 16.88 3.35
CA LYS A 422 45.57 18.09 4.17
C LYS A 422 44.47 18.30 5.23
N ILE A 423 44.06 17.22 5.89
CA ILE A 423 42.99 17.24 6.89
C ILE A 423 43.37 18.21 7.99
N ASN A 424 42.50 19.17 8.33
CA ASN A 424 42.81 20.14 9.38
C ASN A 424 42.68 19.50 10.79
N ASP A 425 43.38 20.07 11.77
CA ASP A 425 43.48 19.49 13.11
C ASP A 425 42.12 19.50 13.83
N LEU A 426 41.33 20.55 13.61
CA LEU A 426 40.00 20.71 14.21
C LEU A 426 39.00 19.65 13.70
N SER A 427 39.02 19.37 12.41
CA SER A 427 38.19 18.39 11.72
C SER A 427 38.56 16.99 12.18
N LEU A 428 39.86 16.67 12.22
CA LEU A 428 40.30 15.36 12.72
C LEU A 428 39.92 15.19 14.20
N LYS A 429 40.12 16.22 15.04
CA LYS A 429 39.70 16.21 16.44
C LYS A 429 38.20 15.99 16.61
N LYS A 430 37.36 16.69 15.85
CA LYS A 430 35.90 16.55 15.90
C LYS A 430 35.40 15.20 15.42
N PHE A 431 36.08 14.62 14.44
CA PHE A 431 35.77 13.26 13.99
C PHE A 431 36.09 12.24 15.09
N CYS A 432 37.31 12.27 15.63
CA CYS A 432 37.72 11.34 16.70
C CYS A 432 36.94 11.52 18.02
N SER A 433 36.38 12.70 18.29
CA SER A 433 35.51 12.90 19.46
C SER A 433 34.09 12.36 19.29
N ASN A 434 33.66 12.15 18.05
CA ASN A 434 32.30 11.72 17.68
C ASN A 434 32.24 10.28 17.14
N ALA A 435 33.38 9.70 16.76
CA ALA A 435 33.58 8.30 16.40
C ALA A 435 33.77 7.46 17.67
#